data_AF-A0A7S0SVT6-F1
#
_entry.id   AF-A0A7S0SVT6-F1
#
_cell.length_a   1.000
_cell.length_b   1.000
_cell.length_c   1.000
_cell.angle_alpha   90.00
_cell.angle_beta   90.00
_cell.angle_gamma   90.00
#
_symmetry.space_group_name_H-M   'P 1'
#
loop_
_entity.id
_entity.type
_entity.pdbx_description
1 polymer ?
#
loop_
_entity_poly.entity_id
_entity_poly.type
_entity_poly.pdbx_seq_one_letter_code
_entity_poly.pdbx_strand_id
1 'polypeptide(L)'
;SLHIQLGLALAALGVITSLAAQHIYALNPYAFLSRDYATEAALYTHHQYIAGFLMVGAFAHGAIFFVRDYDPELNKGNVLSRMLDHKEAIISHLSWVSLFLGFHTL
;
A
#
# COMPACT_ATOMS: atom_id res chain seq x y z
N SER A 1 -13.53 -14.81 -2.43
CA SER A 1 -12.59 -14.54 -3.53
C SER A 1 -11.16 -14.72 -3.05
N LEU A 2 -10.32 -15.41 -3.83
CA LEU A 2 -8.87 -15.45 -3.56
C LEU A 2 -8.19 -14.11 -3.85
N HIS A 3 -8.73 -13.32 -4.79
CA HIS A 3 -8.17 -12.01 -5.13
C HIS A 3 -8.28 -11.01 -3.99
N ILE A 4 -9.40 -10.96 -3.25
CA ILE A 4 -9.50 -10.07 -2.08
C ILE A 4 -8.59 -10.53 -0.92
N GLN A 5 -8.47 -11.85 -0.70
CA GLN A 5 -7.56 -12.39 0.32
C GLN A 5 -6.10 -12.07 0.00
N LEU A 6 -5.69 -12.28 -1.25
CA LEU A 6 -4.36 -11.93 -1.72
C LEU A 6 -4.12 -10.41 -1.67
N GLY A 7 -5.09 -9.60 -2.08
CA GLY A 7 -4.99 -8.14 -2.00
C GLY A 7 -4.74 -7.66 -0.57
N LEU A 8 -5.48 -8.19 0.41
CA LEU A 8 -5.28 -7.86 1.83
C LEU A 8 -3.94 -8.38 2.39
N ALA A 9 -3.54 -9.58 2.01
CA ALA A 9 -2.25 -10.14 2.42
C ALA A 9 -1.07 -9.30 1.90
N LEU A 10 -1.13 -8.88 0.64
CA LEU A 10 -0.12 -8.00 0.03
C LEU A 10 -0.11 -6.61 0.66
N ALA A 11 -1.28 -6.05 0.99
CA ALA A 11 -1.36 -4.76 1.68
C ALA A 11 -0.72 -4.82 3.07
N ALA A 12 -1.08 -5.82 3.88
CA ALA A 12 -0.51 -6.01 5.20
C ALA A 12 1.00 -6.26 5.14
N LEU A 13 1.44 -7.13 4.21
CA LEU A 13 2.86 -7.43 4.04
C LEU A 13 3.64 -6.21 3.55
N GLY A 14 3.11 -5.46 2.58
CA GLY A 14 3.75 -4.24 2.08
C GLY A 14 3.96 -3.18 3.17
N VAL A 15 2.98 -2.99 4.05
CA VAL A 15 3.11 -2.11 5.23
C VAL A 15 4.22 -2.61 6.16
N ILE A 16 4.24 -3.90 6.50
CA ILE A 16 5.26 -4.48 7.39
C ILE A 16 6.65 -4.42 6.73
N THR A 17 6.77 -4.65 5.43
CA THR A 17 8.05 -4.55 4.70
C THR A 17 8.59 -3.12 4.73
N SER A 18 7.73 -2.11 4.54
CA SER A 18 8.16 -0.71 4.65
C SER A 18 8.55 -0.35 6.09
N LEU A 19 7.79 -0.82 7.08
CA LEU A 19 8.11 -0.63 8.49
C LEU A 19 9.45 -1.27 8.87
N ALA A 20 9.71 -2.48 8.38
CA ALA A 20 10.98 -3.18 8.59
C ALA A 20 12.15 -2.37 8.04
N ALA A 21 12.03 -1.78 6.85
CA ALA A 21 13.07 -0.91 6.30
C ALA A 21 13.35 0.31 7.19
N GLN A 22 12.31 0.97 7.70
CA GLN A 22 12.46 2.11 8.61
C GLN A 22 13.10 1.69 9.94
N HIS A 23 12.67 0.56 10.51
CA HIS A 23 13.20 0.05 11.77
C HIS A 23 14.64 -0.44 11.66
N ILE A 24 15.02 -1.14 10.58
CA ILE A 24 16.40 -1.64 10.42
C ILE A 24 17.39 -0.47 10.35
N TYR A 25 17.05 0.59 9.60
CA TYR A 25 17.89 1.78 9.48
C TYR A 25 18.02 2.55 10.80
N ALA A 26 16.93 2.72 11.56
CA ALA A 26 16.96 3.49 12.81
C ALA A 26 17.41 2.67 14.04
N LEU A 27 17.12 1.38 14.06
CA LEU A 27 17.31 0.44 15.17
C LEU A 27 18.09 -0.79 14.69
N ASN A 28 19.34 -0.56 14.31
CA ASN A 28 20.23 -1.56 13.72
C ASN A 28 20.26 -2.89 14.53
N PRO A 29 19.68 -3.98 13.99
CA PRO A 29 19.54 -5.25 14.73
C PRO A 29 20.78 -6.15 14.62
N TYR A 30 21.71 -5.83 13.71
CA TYR A 30 22.91 -6.63 13.44
C TYR A 30 24.17 -5.91 13.91
N ALA A 31 25.09 -6.66 14.51
CA ALA A 31 26.36 -6.11 14.97
C ALA A 31 27.14 -5.49 13.80
N PHE A 32 27.66 -4.27 14.02
CA PHE A 32 28.45 -3.51 13.06
C PHE A 32 27.73 -3.02 11.79
N LEU A 33 26.43 -3.29 11.60
CA LEU A 33 25.69 -2.82 10.42
C LEU A 33 25.71 -1.29 10.30
N SER A 34 25.62 -0.57 11.41
CA SER A 34 25.69 0.90 11.44
C SER A 34 27.03 1.50 10.99
N ARG A 35 28.04 0.66 10.75
CA ARG A 35 29.35 1.07 10.22
C ARG A 35 29.54 0.65 8.76
N ASP A 36 28.66 -0.19 8.23
CA ASP A 36 28.66 -0.62 6.82
C ASP A 36 27.55 0.12 6.05
N TYR A 37 27.88 1.34 5.65
CA TYR A 37 26.93 2.25 4.98
C TYR A 37 26.42 1.71 3.65
N ALA A 38 27.24 0.95 2.91
CA ALA A 38 26.84 0.40 1.63
C ALA A 38 25.75 -0.66 1.82
N THR A 39 25.95 -1.55 2.79
CA THR A 39 24.97 -2.59 3.12
C THR A 39 23.68 -1.99 3.71
N GLU A 40 23.78 -0.99 4.59
CA GLU A 40 22.61 -0.32 5.17
C GLU A 40 21.76 0.38 4.09
N ALA A 41 22.39 1.14 3.18
CA ALA A 41 21.71 1.78 2.06
C ALA A 41 21.06 0.76 1.11
N ALA A 42 21.76 -0.36 0.83
CA ALA A 42 21.23 -1.43 -0.02
C ALA A 42 20.01 -2.10 0.61
N LEU A 43 20.05 -2.44 1.91
CA LEU A 43 18.96 -3.07 2.63
C LEU A 43 17.72 -2.17 2.70
N TYR A 44 17.90 -0.89 3.01
CA TYR A 44 16.80 0.07 3.05
C TYR A 44 16.11 0.18 1.68
N THR A 45 16.92 0.41 0.63
CA THR A 45 16.41 0.56 -0.74
C THR A 45 15.71 -0.71 -1.20
N HIS A 46 16.31 -1.87 -0.99
CA HIS A 46 15.75 -3.16 -1.34
C HIS A 46 14.35 -3.37 -0.74
N HIS A 47 14.19 -3.17 0.57
CA HIS A 47 12.91 -3.38 1.25
C HIS A 47 11.86 -2.33 0.84
N GLN A 48 12.24 -1.06 0.62
CA GLN A 48 11.29 -0.04 0.15
C GLN A 48 10.78 -0.33 -1.26
N TYR A 49 11.64 -0.78 -2.18
CA TYR A 49 11.18 -1.18 -3.52
C TYR A 49 10.24 -2.39 -3.46
N ILE A 50 10.56 -3.42 -2.66
CA ILE A 50 9.67 -4.57 -2.48
C ILE A 50 8.34 -4.12 -1.89
N ALA A 51 8.35 -3.27 -0.85
CA ALA A 51 7.13 -2.74 -0.26
C ALA A 51 6.26 -2.02 -1.32
N GLY A 52 6.86 -1.21 -2.19
CA GLY A 52 6.18 -0.57 -3.31
C GLY A 52 5.52 -1.58 -4.26
N PHE A 53 6.24 -2.62 -4.69
CA PHE A 53 5.68 -3.67 -5.54
C PHE A 53 4.51 -4.42 -4.88
N LEU A 54 4.63 -4.75 -3.59
CA LEU A 54 3.57 -5.39 -2.83
C LEU A 54 2.33 -4.50 -2.72
N MET A 55 2.50 -3.20 -2.44
CA MET A 55 1.39 -2.25 -2.34
C MET A 55 0.65 -2.07 -3.67
N VAL A 56 1.38 -1.96 -4.79
CA VAL A 56 0.74 -1.91 -6.12
C VAL A 56 0.01 -3.21 -6.42
N GLY A 57 0.61 -4.36 -6.10
CA GLY A 57 -0.02 -5.67 -6.23
C GLY A 57 -1.30 -5.82 -5.41
N ALA A 58 -1.35 -5.23 -4.21
CA ALA A 58 -2.52 -5.23 -3.35
C ALA A 58 -3.72 -4.53 -4.03
N PHE A 59 -3.51 -3.32 -4.56
CA PHE A 59 -4.55 -2.58 -5.29
C PHE A 59 -4.93 -3.25 -6.60
N ALA A 60 -3.97 -3.84 -7.32
CA ALA A 60 -4.25 -4.60 -8.54
C ALA A 60 -5.19 -5.78 -8.26
N HIS A 61 -4.92 -6.57 -7.23
CA HIS A 61 -5.80 -7.67 -6.83
C HIS A 61 -7.15 -7.20 -6.26
N GLY A 62 -7.19 -6.05 -5.58
CA GLY A 62 -8.44 -5.41 -5.18
C GLY A 62 -9.31 -5.03 -6.39
N ALA A 63 -8.72 -4.45 -7.44
CA ALA A 63 -9.43 -4.12 -8.67
C ALA A 63 -9.90 -5.38 -9.41
N ILE A 64 -9.08 -6.43 -9.50
CA ILE A 64 -9.47 -7.71 -10.09
C ILE A 64 -10.66 -8.32 -9.33
N PHE A 65 -10.65 -8.24 -7.99
CA PHE A 65 -11.79 -8.65 -7.17
C PHE A 65 -13.07 -7.90 -7.55
N PHE A 66 -13.03 -6.56 -7.66
CA PHE A 66 -14.19 -5.76 -8.05
C PHE A 66 -14.74 -6.10 -9.44
N VAL A 67 -13.89 -6.52 -10.37
CA VAL A 67 -14.32 -6.86 -11.74
C VAL A 67 -14.85 -8.28 -11.83
N ARG A 68 -14.22 -9.25 -11.15
CA ARG A 68 -14.49 -10.69 -11.37
C ARG A 68 -15.35 -11.33 -10.31
N ASP A 69 -15.20 -10.92 -9.06
CA ASP A 69 -15.71 -11.68 -7.91
C ASP A 69 -16.64 -10.88 -6.99
N TYR A 70 -16.81 -9.58 -7.25
CA TYR A 70 -17.73 -8.73 -6.49
C TYR A 70 -19.17 -8.92 -6.98
N ASP A 71 -20.08 -9.22 -6.06
CA ASP A 71 -21.51 -9.37 -6.32
C ASP A 71 -22.28 -8.21 -5.65
N PRO A 72 -22.88 -7.28 -6.43
CA PRO A 72 -23.63 -6.15 -5.90
C PRO A 72 -24.88 -6.54 -5.10
N GLU A 73 -25.54 -7.66 -5.44
CA GLU A 73 -26.77 -8.08 -4.76
C GLU A 73 -26.46 -8.67 -3.39
N LEU A 74 -25.41 -9.49 -3.30
CA LEU A 74 -24.95 -10.05 -2.02
C LEU A 74 -24.35 -8.98 -1.08
N ASN A 75 -23.82 -7.89 -1.63
CA ASN A 75 -23.16 -6.84 -0.86
C ASN A 75 -24.03 -5.59 -0.66
N LYS A 76 -25.30 -5.64 -1.06
CA LYS A 76 -26.21 -4.49 -1.04
C LYS A 76 -26.33 -3.87 0.36
N GLY A 77 -26.10 -2.57 0.45
CA GLY A 77 -26.26 -1.78 1.68
C GLY A 77 -25.15 -1.98 2.72
N ASN A 78 -24.16 -2.84 2.47
CA ASN A 78 -23.02 -2.98 3.35
C ASN A 78 -22.01 -1.82 3.19
N VAL A 79 -20.94 -1.83 3.98
CA VAL A 79 -19.91 -0.78 3.94
C VAL A 79 -19.23 -0.66 2.58
N LEU A 80 -19.02 -1.76 1.87
CA LEU A 80 -18.34 -1.80 0.58
C LEU A 80 -19.23 -1.21 -0.52
N SER A 81 -20.50 -1.60 -0.57
CA SER A 81 -21.50 -1.01 -1.48
C SER A 81 -21.62 0.48 -1.23
N ARG A 82 -21.72 0.90 0.04
CA ARG A 82 -21.82 2.33 0.39
C ARG A 82 -20.62 3.12 -0.08
N MET A 83 -19.39 2.58 0.01
CA MET A 83 -18.19 3.24 -0.52
C MET A 83 -18.25 3.49 -2.02
N LEU A 84 -18.81 2.54 -2.78
CA LEU A 84 -18.97 2.68 -4.22
C LEU A 84 -19.99 3.77 -4.59
N ASP A 85 -21.06 3.92 -3.79
CA ASP A 85 -22.11 4.92 -4.03
C ASP A 85 -21.59 6.37 -3.97
N HIS A 86 -20.51 6.64 -3.20
CA HIS A 86 -19.89 7.96 -3.08
C HIS A 86 -18.44 7.99 -3.57
N LYS A 87 -18.06 7.10 -4.50
CA LYS A 87 -16.69 7.00 -5.04
C LYS A 87 -16.17 8.31 -5.62
N GLU A 88 -17.03 9.12 -6.24
CA GLU A 88 -16.66 10.40 -6.85
C GLU A 88 -16.18 11.42 -5.81
N ALA A 89 -16.76 11.39 -4.60
CA ALA A 89 -16.32 12.23 -3.49
C ALA A 89 -14.93 11.80 -3.00
N ILE A 90 -14.65 10.50 -2.92
CA ILE A 90 -13.32 9.99 -2.52
C ILE A 90 -12.27 10.42 -3.56
N ILE A 91 -12.57 10.24 -4.85
CA ILE A 91 -11.66 10.59 -5.95
C ILE A 91 -11.40 12.09 -6.00
N SER A 92 -12.43 12.94 -5.83
CA SER A 92 -12.27 14.39 -5.88
C SER A 92 -11.41 14.94 -4.73
N HIS A 93 -11.59 14.41 -3.51
CA HIS A 93 -10.75 14.81 -2.38
C HIS A 93 -9.30 14.35 -2.56
N LEU A 94 -9.08 13.13 -3.06
CA LEU A 94 -7.72 12.65 -3.32
C LEU A 94 -7.02 13.49 -4.40
N SER A 95 -7.75 13.86 -5.46
CA SER A 95 -7.26 14.78 -6.50
C SER A 95 -6.89 16.15 -5.92
N TRP A 96 -7.75 16.72 -5.06
CA TRP A 96 -7.47 17.97 -4.38
C TRP A 96 -6.20 17.90 -3.52
N VAL A 97 -6.03 16.85 -2.71
CA VAL A 97 -4.82 16.67 -1.88
C VAL A 97 -3.57 16.57 -2.76
N SER A 98 -3.60 15.79 -3.85
CA SER A 98 -2.46 15.66 -4.75
C SER A 98 -2.07 16.98 -5.41
N LEU A 99 -3.06 17.76 -5.86
CA LEU A 99 -2.83 19.10 -6.42
C LEU A 99 -2.30 20.07 -5.37
N PHE A 100 -2.93 20.08 -4.19
CA PHE A 100 -2.52 20.93 -3.07
C PHE A 100 -1.07 20.66 -2.69
N LEU A 101 -0.70 19.40 -2.44
CA LEU A 101 0.68 19.06 -2.12
C LEU A 101 1.62 19.44 -3.27
N GLY A 102 1.28 19.10 -4.51
CA GLY A 102 2.07 19.44 -5.69
C GLY A 102 2.39 20.94 -5.83
N PHE A 103 1.40 21.82 -5.63
CA PHE A 103 1.58 23.28 -5.74
C PHE A 103 2.35 23.92 -4.58
N HIS A 104 2.39 23.28 -3.41
CA HIS A 104 3.04 23.86 -2.23
C HIS A 104 4.41 23.24 -1.93
N THR A 105 4.73 22.07 -2.52
CA THR A 105 6.03 21.41 -2.34
C THR A 105 7.05 21.74 -3.43
N LEU A 106 6.61 22.01 -4.66
CA LEU A 106 7.45 22.36 -5.81
C LEU A 106 7.63 23.87 -5.92
#